data_AF-A0A6J1WNB4-F1
#
_entry.id   AF-A0A6J1WNB4-F1
#
_cell.length_a   1.000
_cell.length_b   1.000
_cell.length_c   1.000
_cell.angle_alpha   90.00
_cell.angle_beta   90.00
_cell.angle_gamma   90.00
#
_symmetry.space_group_name_H-M   'P 1'
#
loop_
_entity.id
_entity.type
_entity.pdbx_description
1 polymer ?
#
loop_
_entity_poly.entity_id
_entity_poly.type
_entity_poly.pdbx_seq_one_letter_code
_entity_poly.pdbx_strand_id
1 'polypeptide(L)'
;MYKQTVVIFLLCFFICVSCYEVPPAKLEAIWPKGLRVSVPDDGYSLFAFHGKLNEEMEGLEAGHWSRDITKSKGGRWTFNDKQAKLKIGDKIYFWTYVIKEGLGYRQDNGEWTVTGEYFN
;
A
#
# COMPACT_ATOMS: atom_id res chain seq x y z
N MET A 1 6.05 62.30 27.15
CA MET A 1 5.54 61.73 25.89
C MET A 1 6.49 60.64 25.41
N TYR A 2 6.28 59.39 25.78
CA TYR A 2 7.03 58.25 25.25
C TYR A 2 6.06 57.38 24.45
N LYS A 3 6.17 57.41 23.12
CA LYS A 3 5.43 56.53 22.23
C LYS A 3 6.08 55.14 22.30
N GLN A 4 5.39 54.20 22.94
CA GLN A 4 5.79 52.79 22.89
C GLN A 4 5.30 52.22 21.55
N THR A 5 6.23 52.03 20.61
CA THR A 5 5.96 51.29 19.38
C THR A 5 5.98 49.80 19.72
N VAL A 6 4.81 49.19 19.84
CA VAL A 6 4.68 47.74 19.97
C VAL A 6 4.94 47.13 18.60
N VAL A 7 6.11 46.53 18.41
CA VAL A 7 6.42 45.74 17.21
C VAL A 7 5.97 44.32 17.48
N ILE A 8 4.83 43.93 16.92
CA ILE A 8 4.34 42.54 16.96
C ILE A 8 5.12 41.76 15.90
N PHE A 9 6.06 40.94 16.35
CA PHE A 9 6.74 39.95 15.49
C PHE A 9 5.81 38.74 15.33
N LEU A 10 5.08 38.68 14.21
CA LEU A 10 4.25 37.53 13.86
C LEU A 10 5.17 36.40 13.35
N LEU A 11 5.61 35.52 14.25
CA LEU A 11 6.30 34.28 13.90
C LEU A 11 5.29 33.34 13.22
N CYS A 12 5.19 33.39 11.90
CA CYS A 12 4.54 32.35 11.12
C CYS A 12 5.38 31.07 11.22
N PHE A 13 5.09 30.22 12.21
CA PHE A 13 5.58 28.85 12.23
C PHE A 13 4.97 28.11 11.05
N PHE A 14 5.79 27.86 10.01
CA PHE A 14 5.46 26.87 8.97
C PHE A 14 5.46 25.49 9.63
N ILE A 15 4.29 25.01 10.04
CA ILE A 15 4.11 23.62 10.42
C ILE A 15 4.13 22.81 9.13
N CYS A 16 5.25 22.16 8.85
CA CYS A 16 5.32 21.13 7.81
C CYS A 16 4.52 19.92 8.33
N VAL A 17 3.30 19.74 7.83
CA VAL A 17 2.52 18.52 8.10
C VAL A 17 3.02 17.44 7.15
N SER A 18 3.81 16.50 7.66
CA SER A 18 4.13 15.28 6.93
C SER A 18 2.92 14.34 7.01
N CYS A 19 2.31 14.04 5.87
CA CYS A 19 1.29 13.01 5.79
C CYS A 19 1.97 11.64 5.71
N TYR A 20 1.41 10.64 6.38
CA TYR A 20 1.90 9.26 6.27
C TYR A 20 1.56 8.68 4.90
N GLU A 21 2.53 7.99 4.29
CA GLU A 21 2.35 7.25 3.04
C GLU A 21 2.57 5.76 3.31
N VAL A 22 1.69 4.92 2.75
CA VAL A 22 1.87 3.46 2.86
C VAL A 22 3.08 3.03 2.02
N PRO A 23 3.94 2.13 2.52
CA PRO A 23 5.05 1.61 1.73
C PRO A 23 4.53 0.83 0.51
N PRO A 24 5.24 0.89 -0.63
CA PRO A 24 4.88 0.12 -1.82
C PRO A 24 4.78 -1.37 -1.53
N ALA A 25 3.73 -2.01 -2.03
CA ALA A 25 3.56 -3.45 -1.95
C ALA A 25 4.59 -4.19 -2.80
N LYS A 26 5.15 -5.27 -2.24
CA LYS A 26 5.99 -6.23 -2.95
C LYS A 26 5.12 -7.35 -3.48
N LEU A 27 5.15 -7.56 -4.81
CA LEU A 27 4.46 -8.66 -5.48
C LEU A 27 5.48 -9.69 -5.97
N GLU A 28 5.13 -10.96 -5.84
CA GLU A 28 5.96 -12.11 -6.23
C GLU A 28 5.08 -13.16 -6.91
N ALA A 29 5.44 -13.57 -8.13
CA ALA A 29 4.92 -14.79 -8.72
C ALA A 29 5.65 -15.98 -8.10
N ILE A 30 4.91 -16.97 -7.64
CA ILE A 30 5.45 -18.12 -6.91
C ILE A 30 5.45 -19.34 -7.81
N TRP A 31 6.56 -20.06 -7.89
CA TRP A 31 6.64 -21.35 -8.58
C TRP A 31 6.12 -22.49 -7.69
N PRO A 32 5.35 -23.48 -8.23
CA PRO A 32 4.89 -23.61 -9.61
C PRO A 32 3.63 -22.81 -9.96
N LYS A 33 3.01 -22.21 -8.95
CA LYS A 33 1.89 -21.28 -9.08
C LYS A 33 1.71 -20.52 -7.78
N GLY A 34 1.23 -19.30 -7.90
CA GLY A 34 0.78 -18.48 -6.80
C GLY A 34 1.14 -17.01 -6.97
N LEU A 35 0.45 -16.19 -6.21
CA LEU A 35 0.69 -14.76 -6.07
C LEU A 35 0.87 -14.46 -4.59
N ARG A 36 2.00 -13.85 -4.24
CA ARG A 36 2.25 -13.31 -2.90
C ARG A 36 2.35 -11.80 -2.99
N VAL A 37 1.60 -11.10 -2.16
CA VAL A 37 1.65 -9.64 -2.04
C VAL A 37 1.90 -9.27 -0.59
N SER A 38 2.89 -8.41 -0.32
CA SER A 38 3.23 -8.05 1.05
C SER A 38 3.71 -6.62 1.23
N VAL A 39 3.43 -6.07 2.41
CA VAL A 39 3.99 -4.81 2.91
C VAL A 39 4.69 -5.08 4.25
N PRO A 40 5.76 -4.34 4.60
CA PRO A 40 6.32 -4.40 5.94
C PRO A 40 5.28 -3.94 6.96
N ASP A 41 5.30 -4.56 8.14
CA ASP A 41 4.48 -4.10 9.25
C ASP A 41 5.06 -2.81 9.83
N ASP A 42 4.18 -1.85 10.10
CA ASP A 42 4.50 -0.53 10.65
C ASP A 42 3.40 -0.11 11.64
N GLY A 43 2.92 -1.08 12.43
CA GLY A 43 1.88 -0.87 13.44
C GLY A 43 0.48 -0.81 12.85
N TYR A 44 0.21 -1.54 11.78
CA TYR A 44 -1.14 -1.58 11.21
C TYR A 44 -2.06 -2.47 12.04
N SER A 45 -3.36 -2.27 11.87
CA SER A 45 -4.41 -3.15 12.39
C SER A 45 -5.10 -3.95 11.28
N LEU A 46 -4.90 -3.56 10.03
CA LEU A 46 -5.46 -4.22 8.84
C LEU A 46 -4.59 -3.90 7.62
N PHE A 47 -4.50 -4.86 6.71
CA PHE A 47 -4.02 -4.69 5.34
C PHE A 47 -5.02 -5.32 4.38
N ALA A 48 -5.43 -4.61 3.33
CA ALA A 48 -6.26 -5.14 2.26
C ALA A 48 -5.52 -5.04 0.92
N PHE A 49 -5.71 -6.08 0.10
CA PHE A 49 -5.21 -6.11 -1.28
C PHE A 49 -6.39 -6.29 -2.24
N HIS A 50 -6.42 -5.43 -3.25
CA HIS A 50 -7.40 -5.44 -4.32
C HIS A 50 -6.68 -5.40 -5.66
N GLY A 51 -6.96 -6.33 -6.58
CA GLY A 51 -6.29 -6.32 -7.87
C GLY A 51 -6.90 -7.22 -8.93
N LYS A 52 -6.50 -6.95 -10.17
CA LYS A 52 -6.88 -7.67 -11.39
C LYS A 52 -5.64 -8.13 -12.16
N LEU A 53 -5.80 -9.20 -12.94
CA LEU A 53 -4.77 -9.75 -13.81
C LEU A 53 -5.05 -9.31 -15.25
N ASN A 54 -4.09 -8.65 -15.89
CA ASN A 54 -4.14 -8.19 -17.29
C ASN A 54 -5.34 -7.28 -17.62
N GLU A 55 -5.89 -6.60 -16.62
CA GLU A 55 -7.01 -5.68 -16.73
C GLU A 55 -6.81 -4.53 -15.74
N GLU A 56 -6.94 -3.29 -16.19
CA GLU A 56 -6.78 -2.10 -15.35
C GLU A 56 -7.88 -2.00 -14.29
N MET A 57 -7.61 -1.26 -13.21
CA MET A 57 -8.57 -1.00 -12.15
C MET A 57 -9.43 0.22 -12.50
N GLU A 58 -10.75 0.09 -12.39
CA GLU A 58 -11.68 1.23 -12.43
C GLU A 58 -11.81 1.86 -11.03
N GLY A 59 -10.87 2.75 -10.70
CA GLY A 59 -10.81 3.42 -9.40
C GLY A 59 -10.55 2.44 -8.26
N LEU A 60 -11.38 2.50 -7.20
CA LEU A 60 -11.25 1.66 -6.00
C LEU A 60 -12.19 0.45 -6.03
N GLU A 61 -12.38 -0.15 -7.22
CA GLU A 61 -13.16 -1.37 -7.35
C GLU A 61 -12.52 -2.55 -6.62
N ALA A 62 -13.32 -3.58 -6.35
CA ALA A 62 -12.85 -4.74 -5.59
C ALA A 62 -11.77 -5.57 -6.32
N GLY A 63 -11.84 -5.66 -7.65
CA GLY A 63 -10.97 -6.53 -8.45
C GLY A 63 -11.28 -8.04 -8.33
N HIS A 64 -10.46 -8.86 -8.99
CA HIS A 64 -10.55 -10.32 -8.92
C HIS A 64 -10.05 -10.87 -7.57
N TRP A 65 -8.97 -10.29 -7.07
CA TRP A 65 -8.50 -10.49 -5.71
C TRP A 65 -9.02 -9.35 -4.86
N SER A 66 -9.69 -9.69 -3.76
CA SER A 66 -10.27 -8.74 -2.81
C SER A 66 -10.29 -9.40 -1.43
N ARG A 67 -9.31 -9.06 -0.59
CA ARG A 67 -9.12 -9.70 0.72
C ARG A 67 -8.51 -8.77 1.76
N ASP A 68 -9.11 -8.81 2.94
CA ASP A 68 -8.58 -8.27 4.17
C ASP A 68 -7.70 -9.30 4.88
N ILE A 69 -6.54 -8.85 5.33
CA ILE A 69 -5.60 -9.56 6.16
C ILE A 69 -5.63 -8.85 7.51
N THR A 70 -5.93 -9.59 8.58
CA THR A 70 -6.19 -9.05 9.92
C THR A 70 -5.05 -9.28 10.90
N LYS A 71 -3.98 -9.97 10.48
CA LYS A 71 -2.78 -10.23 11.31
C LYS A 71 -1.52 -10.27 10.46
N SER A 72 -0.48 -9.58 10.90
CA SER A 72 0.88 -9.73 10.36
C SER A 72 1.54 -11.03 10.86
N LYS A 73 2.52 -11.51 10.10
CA LYS A 73 3.38 -12.65 10.47
C LYS A 73 4.81 -12.34 10.05
N GLY A 74 5.77 -12.53 10.95
CA GLY A 74 7.19 -12.28 10.67
C GLY A 74 7.48 -10.84 10.24
N GLY A 75 6.80 -9.86 10.84
CA GLY A 75 6.98 -8.43 10.54
C GLY A 75 6.43 -7.99 9.19
N ARG A 76 5.52 -8.76 8.57
CA ARG A 76 4.89 -8.43 7.28
C ARG A 76 3.41 -8.76 7.27
N TRP A 77 2.65 -7.94 6.56
CA TRP A 77 1.28 -8.27 6.15
C TRP A 77 1.36 -8.95 4.79
N THR A 78 0.63 -10.06 4.61
CA THR A 78 0.79 -10.86 3.40
C THR A 78 -0.53 -11.42 2.93
N PHE A 79 -0.92 -11.02 1.73
CA PHE A 79 -1.91 -11.70 0.91
C PHE A 79 -1.22 -12.85 0.16
N ASN A 80 -1.88 -14.00 0.07
CA ASN A 80 -1.35 -15.17 -0.62
C ASN A 80 -2.47 -15.92 -1.35
N ASP A 81 -2.45 -15.92 -2.67
CA ASP A 81 -3.25 -16.80 -3.51
C ASP A 81 -2.36 -17.93 -4.05
N LYS A 82 -2.57 -19.15 -3.55
CA LYS A 82 -1.81 -20.33 -3.95
C LYS A 82 -2.23 -20.91 -5.30
N GLN A 83 -3.30 -20.40 -5.91
CA GLN A 83 -3.88 -20.92 -7.14
C GLN A 83 -3.67 -20.01 -8.34
N ALA A 84 -3.27 -18.76 -8.14
CA ALA A 84 -2.94 -17.83 -9.22
C ALA A 84 -1.89 -18.44 -10.17
N LYS A 85 -2.24 -18.56 -11.45
CA LYS A 85 -1.34 -19.06 -12.50
C LYS A 85 -0.85 -17.86 -13.31
N LEU A 86 0.29 -17.33 -12.92
CA LEU A 86 0.90 -16.17 -13.56
C LEU A 86 1.91 -16.63 -14.61
N LYS A 87 2.10 -15.82 -15.65
CA LYS A 87 3.10 -16.01 -16.68
C LYS A 87 3.99 -14.78 -16.76
N ILE A 88 5.24 -14.96 -17.21
CA ILE A 88 6.11 -13.84 -17.52
C ILE A 88 5.43 -12.92 -18.54
N GLY A 89 5.41 -11.62 -18.24
CA GLY A 89 4.73 -10.59 -19.03
C GLY A 89 3.30 -10.29 -18.57
N ASP A 90 2.68 -11.11 -17.73
CA ASP A 90 1.40 -10.76 -17.11
C ASP A 90 1.56 -9.51 -16.23
N LYS A 91 0.52 -8.67 -16.22
CA LYS A 91 0.43 -7.47 -15.41
C LYS A 91 -0.63 -7.62 -14.32
N ILE A 92 -0.32 -7.13 -13.13
CA ILE A 92 -1.28 -6.98 -12.05
C ILE A 92 -1.49 -5.49 -11.81
N TYR A 93 -2.74 -5.07 -11.97
CA TYR A 93 -3.19 -3.72 -11.62
C TYR A 93 -3.92 -3.80 -10.28
N PHE A 94 -3.56 -2.92 -9.35
CA PHE A 94 -3.98 -3.08 -7.97
C PHE A 94 -4.02 -1.78 -7.19
N TRP A 95 -4.68 -1.84 -6.03
CA TRP A 95 -4.50 -0.89 -4.94
C TRP A 95 -4.41 -1.64 -3.62
N THR A 96 -3.78 -1.01 -2.63
CA THR A 96 -3.73 -1.56 -1.26
C THR A 96 -4.29 -0.58 -0.27
N TYR A 97 -4.72 -1.09 0.88
CA TYR A 97 -5.19 -0.29 1.99
C TYR A 97 -4.61 -0.79 3.30
N VAL A 98 -4.20 0.13 4.18
CA VAL A 98 -3.80 -0.19 5.55
C VAL A 98 -4.54 0.70 6.54
N ILE A 99 -4.77 0.17 7.74
CA ILE A 99 -5.26 0.97 8.87
C ILE A 99 -4.13 1.15 9.88
N LYS A 100 -3.60 2.36 9.99
CA LYS A 100 -2.59 2.77 10.99
C LYS A 100 -3.23 3.75 11.97
N GLU A 101 -3.20 3.44 13.25
CA GLU A 101 -3.79 4.29 14.31
C GLU A 101 -5.26 4.69 14.05
N GLY A 102 -6.03 3.79 13.44
CA GLY A 102 -7.44 4.03 13.08
C GLY A 102 -7.66 4.83 11.80
N LEU A 103 -6.59 5.30 11.15
CA LEU A 103 -6.64 6.04 9.88
C LEU A 103 -6.28 5.14 8.70
N GLY A 104 -6.98 5.35 7.59
CA GLY A 104 -6.82 4.58 6.36
C GLY A 104 -5.85 5.22 5.38
N TYR A 105 -4.91 4.43 4.87
CA TYR A 105 -3.94 4.86 3.86
C TYR A 105 -3.92 3.89 2.69
N ARG A 106 -3.63 4.38 1.48
CA ARG A 106 -3.64 3.57 0.27
C ARG A 106 -2.38 3.73 -0.56
N GLN A 107 -2.06 2.66 -1.27
CA GLN A 107 -1.27 2.73 -2.49
C GLN A 107 -2.27 2.62 -3.63
N ASP A 108 -2.49 3.73 -4.32
CA ASP A 108 -3.39 3.79 -5.48
C ASP A 108 -2.59 3.55 -6.77
N ASN A 109 -3.28 3.13 -7.85
CA ASN A 109 -2.72 2.96 -9.20
C ASN A 109 -1.46 2.06 -9.27
N GLY A 110 -1.42 1.01 -8.45
CA GLY A 110 -0.34 0.04 -8.47
C GLY A 110 -0.34 -0.77 -9.77
N GLU A 111 0.84 -0.89 -10.38
CA GLU A 111 1.06 -1.77 -11.53
C GLU A 111 2.31 -2.61 -11.28
N TRP A 112 2.22 -3.90 -11.56
CA TRP A 112 3.35 -4.82 -11.46
C TRP A 112 3.36 -5.77 -12.64
N THR A 113 4.54 -5.97 -13.25
CA THR A 113 4.72 -6.95 -14.33
C THR A 113 5.50 -8.14 -13.81
N VAL A 114 5.04 -9.34 -14.12
CA VAL A 114 5.75 -10.59 -13.81
C VAL A 114 7.00 -10.68 -14.68
N THR A 115 8.17 -10.51 -14.08
CA THR A 115 9.47 -10.62 -14.75
C THR A 115 10.21 -11.92 -14.43
N GLY A 116 9.72 -12.68 -13.45
CA GLY A 116 10.29 -13.95 -13.02
C GLY A 116 9.47 -14.58 -11.89
N GLU A 117 9.82 -15.80 -11.51
CA GLU A 117 9.13 -16.59 -10.49
C GLU A 117 10.07 -16.92 -9.33
N TYR A 118 9.51 -16.99 -8.13
CA TYR A 118 10.23 -17.25 -6.89
C TYR A 118 9.86 -18.63 -6.34
N PHE A 119 10.86 -19.37 -5.86
CA PHE A 119 10.64 -20.60 -5.10
C PHE A 119 10.23 -20.25 -3.67
N ASN A 120 9.28 -21.02 -3.12
CA ASN A 120 8.89 -20.91 -1.70
C ASN A 120 10.00 -21.37 -0.75
#